data_AF-A0A6N7QB97-F1
#
_entry.id   AF-A0A6N7QB97-F1
#
_cell.length_a   1.000
_cell.length_b   1.000
_cell.length_c   1.000
_cell.angle_alpha   90.00
_cell.angle_beta   90.00
_cell.angle_gamma   90.00
#
_symmetry.space_group_name_H-M   'P 1'
#
loop_
_entity.id
_entity.type
_entity.pdbx_description
1 polymer ?
#
loop_
_entity_poly.entity_id
_entity_poly.type
_entity_poly.pdbx_seq_one_letter_code
_entity_poly.pdbx_strand_id
1 'polypeptide(L)'
;MRLLPPMLLLLCLWGLATPAMAQRVNRCSGPDGTTVFSDRRCEDVGAIDRLPPPAAPGNVGGNARGLAPPQCVRRLSVLVQQIRSAVDARDVNRLSALYWWNGVSDDGAQRIFDRLEAIVRRPLVAIVPVLPDTSGTNAPAAGTSSTAASATTATSAVAEADGGEAPSRPHPIGLRLQQTLAGSITPASTVLDLRRQYDCFWISF
;
A
#
# COMPACT_ATOMS: atom_id res chain seq x y z
N MET A 1 48.27 50.02 -11.35
CA MET A 1 47.83 48.96 -10.43
C MET A 1 46.65 49.48 -9.60
N ARG A 2 45.41 49.19 -10.00
CA ARG A 2 44.21 49.46 -9.19
C ARG A 2 43.38 48.17 -9.11
N LEU A 3 43.85 47.25 -8.26
CA LEU A 3 43.13 46.03 -7.86
C LEU A 3 42.16 46.40 -6.74
N LEU A 4 41.00 46.97 -7.10
CA LEU A 4 39.93 47.23 -6.13
C LEU A 4 38.47 47.07 -6.63
N PRO A 5 38.15 46.37 -7.76
CA PRO A 5 36.75 46.09 -8.09
C PRO A 5 36.15 44.75 -7.57
N PRO A 6 36.88 43.66 -7.24
CA PRO A 6 36.21 42.37 -6.95
C PRO A 6 35.68 42.25 -5.52
N MET A 7 36.20 43.02 -4.56
CA MET A 7 35.81 42.91 -3.15
C MET A 7 34.47 43.59 -2.84
N LEU A 8 34.12 44.65 -3.60
CA LEU A 8 32.84 45.34 -3.45
C LEU A 8 31.67 44.49 -3.98
N LEU A 9 31.90 43.71 -5.04
CA LEU A 9 30.89 42.84 -5.63
C LEU A 9 30.55 41.66 -4.70
N LEU A 10 31.54 41.12 -3.99
CA LEU A 10 31.34 40.02 -3.04
C LEU A 10 30.53 40.46 -1.81
N LEU A 11 30.69 41.71 -1.35
CA LEU A 11 29.92 42.27 -0.23
C LEU A 11 28.45 42.47 -0.58
N CYS A 12 28.13 42.87 -1.82
CA CYS A 12 26.75 43.05 -2.26
C CYS A 12 25.96 41.74 -2.34
N LEU A 13 26.60 40.60 -2.66
CA LEU A 13 25.90 39.31 -2.71
C LEU A 13 25.49 38.78 -1.34
N TRP A 14 26.19 39.18 -0.26
CA TRP A 14 25.88 38.73 1.10
C TRP A 14 24.69 39.47 1.73
N GLY A 15 24.29 40.63 1.19
CA GLY A 15 23.18 41.44 1.71
C GLY A 15 21.79 40.99 1.25
N LEU A 16 21.66 40.11 0.26
CA LEU A 16 20.36 39.73 -0.33
C LEU A 16 19.72 38.48 0.27
N ALA A 17 20.38 37.77 1.18
CA ALA A 17 19.81 36.61 1.87
C ALA A 17 18.94 37.03 3.06
N THR A 18 17.89 37.83 2.82
CA THR A 18 16.81 37.94 3.81
C THR A 18 15.95 36.68 3.71
N PRO A 19 15.66 35.98 4.82
CA PRO A 19 14.72 34.87 4.77
C PRO A 19 13.37 35.44 4.32
N ALA A 20 12.89 35.01 3.16
CA ALA A 20 11.54 35.27 2.73
C ALA A 20 10.61 34.70 3.81
N MET A 21 10.01 35.58 4.61
CA MET A 21 8.99 35.20 5.58
C MET A 21 7.86 34.55 4.79
N ALA A 22 7.73 33.24 4.89
CA ALA A 22 6.63 32.50 4.30
C ALA A 22 5.32 33.20 4.69
N GLN A 23 4.54 33.66 3.71
CA GLN A 23 3.26 34.31 3.97
C GLN A 23 2.38 33.36 4.76
N ARG A 24 2.13 33.70 6.02
CA ARG A 24 1.35 32.87 6.93
C ARG A 24 -0.12 33.08 6.59
N VAL A 25 -0.70 32.15 5.83
CA VAL A 25 -2.12 32.12 5.53
C VAL A 25 -2.86 31.45 6.70
N ASN A 26 -3.66 32.22 7.41
CA ASN A 26 -4.54 31.74 8.47
C ASN A 26 -5.84 31.19 7.85
N ARG A 27 -6.31 30.05 8.37
CA ARG A 27 -7.55 29.42 7.96
C ARG A 27 -8.61 29.68 9.02
N CYS A 28 -9.44 30.68 8.76
CA CYS A 28 -10.44 31.18 9.69
C CYS A 28 -11.80 30.54 9.41
N SER A 29 -12.64 30.42 10.44
CA SER A 29 -14.05 30.06 10.31
C SER A 29 -14.93 31.24 10.70
N GLY A 30 -15.78 31.67 9.75
CA GLY A 30 -16.78 32.71 9.98
C GLY A 30 -17.97 32.22 10.81
N PRO A 31 -18.82 33.15 11.30
CA PRO A 31 -20.00 32.82 12.11
C PRO A 31 -21.01 31.95 11.37
N ASP A 32 -21.07 32.06 10.04
CA ASP A 32 -21.94 31.23 9.18
C ASP A 32 -21.35 29.84 8.87
N GLY A 33 -20.22 29.48 9.49
CA GLY A 33 -19.51 28.21 9.27
C GLY A 33 -18.67 28.16 7.98
N THR A 34 -18.61 29.26 7.22
CA THR A 34 -17.79 29.39 6.01
C THR A 34 -16.30 29.47 6.36
N THR A 35 -15.44 28.81 5.57
CA THR A 35 -13.99 28.89 5.75
C THR A 35 -13.41 30.02 4.91
N VAL A 36 -12.70 30.94 5.56
CA VAL A 36 -12.04 32.09 4.91
C VAL A 36 -10.54 31.96 5.13
N PHE A 37 -9.75 32.20 4.07
CA PHE A 37 -8.29 32.23 4.15
C PHE A 37 -7.84 33.68 4.18
N SER A 38 -7.05 34.05 5.19
CA SER A 38 -6.58 35.43 5.36
C SER A 38 -5.11 35.46 5.75
N ASP A 39 -4.39 36.46 5.27
CA ASP A 39 -3.04 36.82 5.70
C ASP A 39 -3.03 37.63 7.01
N ARG A 40 -4.20 38.11 7.45
CA ARG A 40 -4.42 38.81 8.73
C ARG A 40 -4.92 37.84 9.79
N ARG A 41 -4.92 38.28 11.06
CA ARG A 41 -5.43 37.43 12.15
C ARG A 41 -6.92 37.21 11.95
N CYS A 42 -7.43 36.04 12.34
CA CYS A 42 -8.84 35.72 12.12
C CYS A 42 -9.79 36.71 12.82
N GLU A 43 -9.39 37.22 13.99
CA GLU A 43 -10.12 38.26 14.73
C GLU A 43 -10.32 39.55 13.91
N ASP A 44 -9.35 39.91 13.05
CA ASP A 44 -9.40 41.13 12.22
C ASP A 44 -10.41 41.02 11.07
N VAL A 45 -10.78 39.80 10.68
CA VAL A 45 -11.75 39.52 9.61
C VAL A 45 -13.10 39.05 10.15
N GLY A 46 -13.35 39.26 11.44
CA GLY A 46 -14.60 38.86 12.10
C GLY A 46 -14.80 37.34 12.15
N ALA A 47 -13.72 36.58 12.09
CA ALA A 47 -13.71 35.13 12.13
C ALA A 47 -12.89 34.64 13.34
N ILE A 48 -12.97 33.34 13.62
CA ILE A 48 -12.14 32.72 14.63
C ILE A 48 -11.14 31.78 13.98
N ASP A 49 -9.98 31.59 14.61
CA ASP A 49 -9.05 30.54 14.21
C ASP A 49 -9.80 29.21 14.23
N ARG A 50 -9.74 28.48 13.12
CA ARG A 50 -10.32 27.15 13.09
C ARG A 50 -9.50 26.27 14.01
N LEU A 51 -10.02 25.98 15.21
CA LEU A 51 -9.42 25.00 16.10
C LEU A 51 -9.25 23.70 15.29
N PRO A 52 -8.05 23.07 15.29
CA PRO A 52 -7.89 21.74 14.73
C PRO A 52 -9.04 20.88 15.26
N PRO A 53 -9.73 20.09 14.42
CA PRO A 53 -10.79 19.22 14.92
C PRO A 53 -10.26 18.49 16.15
N PRO A 54 -10.92 18.57 17.32
CA PRO A 54 -10.44 17.86 18.49
C PRO A 54 -10.24 16.41 18.07
N ALA A 55 -9.04 15.87 18.27
CA ALA A 55 -8.79 14.46 18.07
C ALA A 55 -9.69 13.74 19.09
N ALA A 56 -10.87 13.32 18.66
CA ALA A 56 -11.84 12.70 19.52
C ALA A 56 -11.19 11.44 20.13
N PRO A 57 -11.06 11.32 21.47
CA PRO A 57 -10.65 10.08 22.07
C PRO A 57 -11.83 9.11 21.92
N GLY A 58 -11.76 8.26 20.89
CA GLY A 58 -12.79 7.28 20.57
C GLY A 58 -13.53 7.60 19.27
N ASN A 59 -13.43 6.65 18.33
CA ASN A 59 -14.05 6.69 17.01
C ASN A 59 -13.60 7.84 16.10
N VAL A 60 -12.34 7.74 15.67
CA VAL A 60 -11.94 8.21 14.34
C VAL A 60 -12.92 7.59 13.33
N GLY A 61 -13.88 8.37 12.84
CA GLY A 61 -14.77 7.96 11.75
C GLY A 61 -13.93 7.39 10.61
N GLY A 62 -14.42 6.33 9.96
CA GLY A 62 -13.66 5.50 9.00
C GLY A 62 -12.91 6.27 7.90
N ASN A 63 -13.23 7.53 7.69
CA ASN A 63 -12.62 8.44 6.71
C ASN A 63 -11.23 8.95 7.13
N ALA A 64 -10.95 9.12 8.43
CA ALA A 64 -9.63 9.56 8.91
C ALA A 64 -8.64 8.41 9.13
N ARG A 65 -9.11 7.15 9.18
CA ARG A 65 -8.27 5.96 8.92
C ARG A 65 -7.86 5.85 7.44
N GLY A 66 -8.51 6.58 6.55
CA GLY A 66 -8.24 6.60 5.11
C GLY A 66 -7.05 7.48 4.69
N LEU A 67 -6.56 8.34 5.58
CA LEU A 67 -5.38 9.21 5.36
C LEU A 67 -4.15 8.75 6.18
N ALA A 68 -4.29 7.73 7.03
CA ALA A 68 -3.14 7.17 7.71
C ALA A 68 -2.29 6.43 6.67
N PRO A 69 -0.99 6.73 6.52
CA PRO A 69 -0.11 5.98 5.64
C PRO A 69 -0.17 4.48 5.99
N PRO A 70 0.06 3.60 5.01
CA PRO A 70 -0.03 2.16 5.20
C PRO A 70 0.90 1.77 6.36
N GLN A 71 0.27 1.40 7.47
CA GLN A 71 0.94 0.74 8.57
C GLN A 71 1.58 -0.53 7.99
N CYS A 72 2.82 -0.83 8.37
CA CYS A 72 3.52 -2.06 8.02
C CYS A 72 2.55 -3.26 8.04
N VAL A 73 2.26 -3.83 6.86
CA VAL A 73 1.22 -4.85 6.73
C VAL A 73 1.80 -6.21 7.09
N ARG A 74 1.74 -6.59 8.37
CA ARG A 74 2.38 -7.83 8.87
C ARG A 74 1.58 -9.10 8.61
N ARG A 75 0.30 -8.98 8.24
CA ARG A 75 -0.62 -10.10 8.02
C ARG A 75 -1.15 -10.08 6.59
N LEU A 76 -1.06 -11.20 5.88
CA LEU A 76 -1.52 -11.32 4.49
C LEU A 76 -3.02 -11.00 4.34
N SER A 77 -3.85 -11.39 5.30
CA SER A 77 -5.29 -11.06 5.29
C SER A 77 -5.57 -9.55 5.31
N VAL A 78 -4.73 -8.79 6.03
CA VAL A 78 -4.82 -7.33 6.07
C VAL A 78 -4.40 -6.73 4.72
N LEU A 79 -3.34 -7.26 4.10
CA LEU A 79 -2.93 -6.84 2.76
C LEU A 79 -4.05 -7.06 1.73
N VAL A 80 -4.63 -8.27 1.72
CA VAL A 80 -5.74 -8.61 0.82
C VAL A 80 -6.93 -7.67 1.02
N GLN A 81 -7.27 -7.35 2.28
CA GLN A 81 -8.35 -6.41 2.57
C GLN A 81 -8.05 -4.99 2.10
N GLN A 82 -6.80 -4.53 2.25
CA GLN A 82 -6.39 -3.21 1.76
C GLN A 82 -6.42 -3.13 0.23
N ILE A 83 -5.95 -4.18 -0.47
CA ILE A 83 -6.05 -4.28 -1.94
C ILE A 83 -7.52 -4.20 -2.38
N ARG A 84 -8.42 -4.98 -1.76
CA ARG A 84 -9.87 -4.90 -2.05
C ARG A 84 -10.40 -3.48 -1.88
N SER A 85 -10.13 -2.87 -0.73
CA SER A 85 -10.61 -1.52 -0.44
C SER A 85 -10.08 -0.46 -1.39
N ALA A 86 -8.85 -0.60 -1.89
CA ALA A 86 -8.27 0.32 -2.86
C ALA A 86 -8.95 0.16 -4.24
N VAL A 87 -9.22 -1.08 -4.67
CA VAL A 87 -9.94 -1.33 -5.93
C VAL A 87 -11.40 -0.89 -5.83
N ASP A 88 -12.10 -1.22 -4.75
CA ASP A 88 -13.50 -0.84 -4.52
C ASP A 88 -13.68 0.68 -4.49
N ALA A 89 -12.75 1.40 -3.85
CA ALA A 89 -12.73 2.86 -3.82
C ALA A 89 -12.18 3.50 -5.10
N ARG A 90 -11.65 2.70 -6.04
CA ARG A 90 -10.91 3.16 -7.23
C ARG A 90 -9.77 4.14 -6.89
N ASP A 91 -9.06 3.85 -5.81
CA ASP A 91 -8.03 4.73 -5.24
C ASP A 91 -6.63 4.15 -5.52
N VAL A 92 -6.00 4.66 -6.59
CA VAL A 92 -4.63 4.27 -6.97
C VAL A 92 -3.60 4.65 -5.92
N ASN A 93 -3.81 5.74 -5.17
CA ASN A 93 -2.89 6.18 -4.14
C ASN A 93 -2.89 5.22 -2.95
N ARG A 94 -4.05 4.63 -2.62
CA ARG A 94 -4.11 3.56 -1.63
C ARG A 94 -3.43 2.29 -2.10
N LEU A 95 -3.59 1.90 -3.36
CA LEU A 95 -2.94 0.70 -3.89
C LEU A 95 -1.41 0.90 -4.02
N SER A 96 -0.97 2.07 -4.47
CA SER A 96 0.44 2.44 -4.62
C SER A 96 1.17 2.44 -3.28
N ALA A 97 0.48 2.77 -2.20
CA ALA A 97 1.04 2.73 -0.85
C ALA A 97 1.47 1.31 -0.42
N LEU A 98 0.88 0.26 -1.02
CA LEU A 98 1.22 -1.15 -0.74
C LEU A 98 2.40 -1.65 -1.61
N TYR A 99 2.83 -0.87 -2.60
CA TYR A 99 3.82 -1.27 -3.58
C TYR A 99 5.26 -1.12 -3.04
N TRP A 100 6.14 -2.04 -3.42
CA TRP A 100 7.56 -1.98 -3.09
C TRP A 100 8.32 -1.03 -4.03
N TRP A 101 8.52 0.22 -3.60
CA TRP A 101 9.13 1.28 -4.42
C TRP A 101 10.66 1.28 -4.48
N ASN A 102 11.34 0.47 -3.65
CA ASN A 102 12.80 0.52 -3.57
C ASN A 102 13.43 0.09 -4.91
N GLY A 103 14.34 0.93 -5.43
CA GLY A 103 15.05 0.71 -6.68
C GLY A 103 14.28 1.07 -7.96
N VAL A 104 13.11 1.70 -7.84
CA VAL A 104 12.30 2.16 -8.98
C VAL A 104 12.80 3.53 -9.47
N SER A 105 13.08 3.65 -10.77
CA SER A 105 13.39 4.94 -11.42
C SER A 105 12.12 5.75 -11.69
N ASP A 106 12.24 7.04 -12.01
CA ASP A 106 11.09 7.91 -12.28
C ASP A 106 10.23 7.40 -13.45
N ASP A 107 10.84 7.02 -14.58
CA ASP A 107 10.14 6.40 -15.71
C ASP A 107 9.54 5.02 -15.37
N GLY A 108 10.18 4.30 -14.45
CA GLY A 108 9.64 3.06 -13.89
C GLY A 108 8.39 3.33 -13.06
N ALA A 109 8.43 4.39 -12.23
CA ALA A 109 7.33 4.75 -11.36
C ALA A 109 6.08 5.14 -12.14
N GLN A 110 6.23 5.93 -13.22
CA GLN A 110 5.10 6.27 -14.09
C GLN A 110 4.44 5.02 -14.69
N ARG A 111 5.23 4.09 -15.23
CA ARG A 111 4.71 2.82 -15.78
C ARG A 111 4.01 1.96 -14.73
N ILE A 112 4.56 1.93 -13.50
CA ILE A 112 3.95 1.22 -12.38
C ILE A 112 2.62 1.87 -12.00
N PHE A 113 2.56 3.20 -11.89
CA PHE A 113 1.32 3.93 -11.61
C PHE A 113 0.26 3.69 -12.66
N ASP A 114 0.59 3.74 -13.95
CA ASP A 114 -0.35 3.44 -15.04
C ASP A 114 -0.94 2.03 -14.92
N ARG A 115 -0.10 1.05 -14.54
CA ARG A 115 -0.55 -0.33 -14.34
C ARG A 115 -1.43 -0.47 -13.09
N LEU A 116 -1.08 0.19 -11.99
CA LEU A 116 -1.90 0.22 -10.77
C LEU A 116 -3.26 0.91 -11.02
N GLU A 117 -3.27 2.02 -11.76
CA GLU A 117 -4.48 2.75 -12.19
C GLU A 117 -5.38 1.84 -13.03
N ALA A 118 -4.80 1.10 -13.97
CA ALA A 118 -5.54 0.14 -14.79
C ALA A 118 -6.15 -1.01 -13.98
N ILE A 119 -5.54 -1.40 -12.85
CA ILE A 119 -6.06 -2.41 -11.92
C ILE A 119 -7.24 -1.84 -11.13
N VAL A 120 -7.09 -0.67 -10.49
CA VAL A 120 -8.16 -0.11 -9.64
C VAL A 120 -9.41 0.31 -10.43
N ARG A 121 -9.28 0.59 -11.72
CA ARG A 121 -10.42 0.90 -12.60
C ARG A 121 -11.28 -0.30 -12.99
N ARG A 122 -10.80 -1.53 -12.76
CA ARG A 122 -11.50 -2.76 -13.14
C ARG A 122 -12.24 -3.35 -11.94
N PRO A 123 -13.50 -3.81 -12.11
CA PRO A 123 -14.21 -4.50 -11.04
C PRO A 123 -13.44 -5.74 -10.56
N LEU A 124 -13.38 -5.93 -9.24
CA LEU A 124 -12.72 -7.08 -8.63
C LEU A 124 -13.70 -8.24 -8.47
N VAL A 125 -13.35 -9.41 -8.99
CA VAL A 125 -14.12 -10.65 -8.85
C VAL A 125 -13.55 -11.49 -7.71
N ALA A 126 -12.22 -11.68 -7.68
CA ALA A 126 -11.57 -12.44 -6.63
C ALA A 126 -10.08 -12.03 -6.48
N ILE A 127 -9.51 -12.37 -5.32
CA ILE A 127 -8.06 -12.37 -5.09
C ILE A 127 -7.70 -13.79 -4.69
N VAL A 128 -6.89 -14.46 -5.51
CA VAL A 128 -6.52 -15.86 -5.35
C VAL A 128 -5.04 -15.95 -4.98
N PRO A 129 -4.64 -16.68 -3.92
CA PRO A 129 -3.24 -16.88 -3.62
C PRO A 129 -2.55 -17.71 -4.72
N VAL A 130 -1.37 -17.28 -5.12
CA VAL A 130 -0.48 -18.07 -6.00
C VAL A 130 0.49 -18.81 -5.10
N LEU A 131 0.47 -20.15 -5.17
CA LEU A 131 1.37 -21.03 -4.43
C LEU A 131 2.60 -21.34 -5.28
N PRO A 132 3.76 -21.63 -4.65
CA PRO A 132 4.93 -22.08 -5.38
C PRO A 132 4.68 -23.45 -6.02
N ASP A 133 5.19 -23.64 -7.24
CA ASP A 133 5.14 -24.94 -7.92
C ASP A 133 6.08 -25.91 -7.20
N THR A 134 5.51 -26.88 -6.48
CA THR A 134 6.26 -27.90 -5.72
C THR A 134 6.56 -29.16 -6.54
N SER A 135 6.23 -29.16 -7.83
CA SER A 135 6.37 -30.31 -8.74
C SER A 135 7.83 -30.71 -9.06
N GLY A 136 8.82 -30.05 -8.45
CA GLY A 136 10.25 -30.34 -8.60
C GLY A 136 10.91 -31.07 -7.43
N THR A 137 10.21 -31.32 -6.32
CA THR A 137 10.75 -32.21 -5.27
C THR A 137 10.57 -33.65 -5.75
N ASN A 138 11.63 -34.21 -6.32
CA ASN A 138 11.72 -35.62 -6.71
C ASN A 138 11.31 -36.53 -5.54
N ALA A 139 10.05 -36.97 -5.54
CA ALA A 139 9.67 -38.18 -4.84
C ALA A 139 10.36 -39.34 -5.57
N PRO A 140 11.09 -40.24 -4.87
CA PRO A 140 11.50 -41.50 -5.49
C PRO A 140 10.24 -42.20 -6.00
N ALA A 141 10.21 -42.47 -7.31
CA ALA A 141 9.12 -43.21 -7.93
C ALA A 141 9.08 -44.63 -7.35
N ALA A 142 8.30 -44.82 -6.29
CA ALA A 142 7.81 -46.14 -5.91
C ALA A 142 6.66 -46.46 -6.86
N GLY A 143 6.99 -47.06 -8.00
CA GLY A 143 6.01 -47.74 -8.82
C GLY A 143 5.37 -48.87 -8.01
N THR A 144 4.06 -49.07 -8.19
CA THR A 144 3.43 -50.35 -8.55
C THR A 144 1.92 -50.10 -8.64
N SER A 145 1.36 -50.38 -9.81
CA SER A 145 -0.07 -50.52 -10.07
C SER A 145 -0.65 -51.63 -9.19
N SER A 146 -1.89 -51.51 -8.71
CA SER A 146 -2.99 -52.50 -8.89
C SER A 146 -4.02 -52.53 -7.76
N THR A 147 -5.28 -52.54 -8.20
CA THR A 147 -6.47 -53.20 -7.63
C THR A 147 -7.24 -52.57 -6.45
N ALA A 148 -8.55 -52.40 -6.72
CA ALA A 148 -9.62 -52.07 -5.80
C ALA A 148 -9.92 -53.18 -4.78
N ALA A 149 -10.24 -52.82 -3.53
CA ALA A 149 -11.18 -53.57 -2.70
C ALA A 149 -11.64 -52.72 -1.49
N SER A 150 -12.93 -52.87 -1.19
CA SER A 150 -13.68 -52.21 -0.13
C SER A 150 -13.29 -52.63 1.30
N ALA A 151 -13.77 -51.80 2.24
CA ALA A 151 -14.42 -52.16 3.51
C ALA A 151 -13.65 -51.91 4.83
N THR A 152 -14.30 -51.10 5.67
CA THR A 152 -14.55 -51.32 7.11
C THR A 152 -13.48 -50.93 8.14
N THR A 153 -13.83 -49.83 8.84
CA THR A 153 -13.88 -49.65 10.30
C THR A 153 -12.63 -49.86 11.16
N ALA A 154 -12.24 -48.73 11.76
CA ALA A 154 -11.66 -48.49 13.08
C ALA A 154 -10.56 -49.44 13.59
N THR A 155 -9.40 -48.85 13.91
CA THR A 155 -8.79 -48.97 15.24
C THR A 155 -7.66 -47.96 15.35
N SER A 156 -7.69 -47.19 16.44
CA SER A 156 -6.60 -46.34 16.90
C SER A 156 -5.33 -47.18 17.03
N ALA A 157 -4.38 -46.98 16.13
CA ALA A 157 -3.00 -47.40 16.34
C ALA A 157 -2.23 -46.16 16.82
N VAL A 158 -1.87 -46.17 18.10
CA VAL A 158 -0.83 -45.30 18.65
C VAL A 158 0.47 -45.79 18.04
N ALA A 159 0.84 -45.21 16.90
CA ALA A 159 2.19 -45.30 16.37
C ALA A 159 2.97 -44.15 16.99
N GLU A 160 3.82 -44.48 17.96
CA GLU A 160 4.97 -43.68 18.37
C GLU A 160 5.85 -43.51 17.13
N ALA A 161 5.57 -42.45 16.37
CA ALA A 161 6.44 -41.97 15.32
C ALA A 161 7.34 -40.91 15.96
N ASP A 162 8.58 -41.31 16.12
CA ASP A 162 9.78 -40.47 16.19
C ASP A 162 9.63 -39.15 15.41
N GLY A 163 10.22 -38.08 15.93
CA GLY A 163 9.93 -36.66 15.68
C GLY A 163 9.96 -36.20 14.23
N GLY A 164 8.97 -36.60 13.44
CA GLY A 164 8.72 -36.13 12.09
C GLY A 164 8.14 -34.72 12.14
N GLU A 165 8.97 -33.72 11.88
CA GLU A 165 8.53 -32.33 11.71
C GLU A 165 7.39 -32.29 10.69
N ALA A 166 6.21 -31.85 11.12
CA ALA A 166 5.03 -31.80 10.28
C ALA A 166 5.32 -30.96 9.02
N PRO A 167 4.87 -31.39 7.82
CA PRO A 167 5.14 -30.66 6.59
C PRO A 167 4.62 -29.23 6.70
N SER A 168 5.53 -28.26 6.54
CA SER A 168 5.18 -26.84 6.57
C SER A 168 4.22 -26.52 5.43
N ARG A 169 3.11 -25.84 5.74
CA ARG A 169 2.14 -25.45 4.71
C ARG A 169 2.81 -24.48 3.72
N PRO A 170 2.64 -24.68 2.41
CA PRO A 170 3.23 -23.79 1.41
C PRO A 170 2.65 -22.39 1.57
N HIS A 171 3.53 -21.40 1.60
CA HIS A 171 3.16 -19.99 1.73
C HIS A 171 2.90 -19.40 0.34
N PRO A 172 1.88 -18.56 0.16
CA PRO A 172 1.66 -17.86 -1.11
C PRO A 172 2.85 -16.98 -1.48
N ILE A 173 3.27 -17.07 -2.74
CA ILE A 173 4.34 -16.24 -3.34
C ILE A 173 3.78 -15.04 -4.11
N GLY A 174 2.46 -15.02 -4.34
CA GLY A 174 1.79 -13.94 -5.07
C GLY A 174 0.29 -13.91 -4.82
N LEU A 175 -0.35 -12.88 -5.33
CA LEU A 175 -1.80 -12.69 -5.36
C LEU A 175 -2.26 -12.47 -6.79
N ARG A 176 -3.17 -13.32 -7.26
CA ARG A 176 -3.82 -13.17 -8.56
C ARG A 176 -5.14 -12.45 -8.39
N LEU A 177 -5.21 -11.23 -8.89
CA LEU A 177 -6.44 -10.45 -8.99
C LEU A 177 -7.20 -10.93 -10.22
N GLN A 178 -8.40 -11.46 -10.00
CA GLN A 178 -9.38 -11.79 -11.02
C GLN A 178 -10.34 -10.61 -11.16
N GLN A 179 -10.45 -10.07 -12.36
CA GLN A 179 -11.23 -8.88 -12.66
C GLN A 179 -11.99 -9.06 -13.97
N THR A 180 -12.90 -8.14 -14.27
CA THR A 180 -13.45 -7.99 -15.62
C THR A 180 -12.97 -6.69 -16.26
N LEU A 181 -12.96 -6.60 -17.58
CA LEU A 181 -12.78 -5.30 -18.24
C LEU A 181 -13.98 -4.40 -17.94
N ALA A 182 -13.72 -3.10 -17.81
CA ALA A 182 -14.75 -2.10 -17.49
C ALA A 182 -15.94 -2.20 -18.45
N GLY A 183 -17.15 -2.31 -17.89
CA GLY A 183 -18.39 -2.41 -18.68
C GLY A 183 -18.59 -3.72 -19.44
N SER A 184 -17.78 -4.76 -19.17
CA SER A 184 -17.88 -6.05 -19.85
C SER A 184 -17.79 -7.24 -18.88
N ILE A 185 -18.08 -8.44 -19.39
CA ILE A 185 -17.86 -9.71 -18.68
C ILE A 185 -16.53 -10.38 -19.07
N THR A 186 -15.72 -9.74 -19.91
CA THR A 186 -14.45 -10.30 -20.37
C THR A 186 -13.49 -10.40 -19.18
N PRO A 187 -12.98 -11.60 -18.84
CA PRO A 187 -12.09 -11.77 -17.71
C PRO A 187 -10.72 -11.14 -17.98
N ALA A 188 -10.14 -10.57 -16.94
CA ALA A 188 -8.76 -10.10 -16.90
C ALA A 188 -8.11 -10.56 -15.60
N SER A 189 -6.86 -10.99 -15.69
CA SER A 189 -6.10 -11.41 -14.50
C SER A 189 -4.77 -10.68 -14.42
N THR A 190 -4.43 -10.21 -13.22
CA THR A 190 -3.10 -9.67 -12.90
C THR A 190 -2.52 -10.41 -11.72
N VAL A 191 -1.28 -10.87 -11.83
CA VAL A 191 -0.54 -11.43 -10.68
C VAL A 191 0.33 -10.32 -10.10
N LEU A 192 0.27 -10.18 -8.78
CA LEU A 192 1.14 -9.35 -7.97
C LEU A 192 2.03 -10.28 -7.14
N ASP A 193 3.34 -10.07 -7.19
CA ASP A 193 4.27 -10.81 -6.36
C ASP A 193 4.18 -10.34 -4.91
N LEU A 194 4.33 -11.27 -3.98
CA LEU A 194 4.39 -10.98 -2.54
C LEU A 194 5.85 -10.88 -2.11
N ARG A 195 6.20 -9.73 -1.53
CA ARG A 195 7.53 -9.45 -0.99
C ARG A 195 7.42 -9.28 0.51
N ARG A 196 8.38 -9.85 1.27
CA ARG A 196 8.50 -9.64 2.71
C ARG A 196 9.76 -8.85 3.00
N GLN A 197 9.61 -7.61 3.44
CA GLN A 197 10.72 -6.71 3.77
C GLN A 197 10.40 -5.94 5.04
N TYR A 198 11.38 -5.87 5.95
CA TYR A 198 11.22 -5.28 7.29
C TYR A 198 10.04 -5.86 8.09
N ASP A 199 9.79 -7.16 7.94
CA ASP A 199 8.64 -7.87 8.55
C ASP A 199 7.25 -7.45 8.01
N CYS A 200 7.20 -6.61 6.97
CA CYS A 200 5.98 -6.18 6.29
C CYS A 200 5.81 -6.90 4.95
N PHE A 201 4.56 -7.11 4.54
CA PHE A 201 4.21 -7.49 3.19
C PHE A 201 4.13 -6.29 2.26
N TRP A 202 4.63 -6.47 1.05
CA TRP A 202 4.57 -5.53 -0.07
C TRP A 202 4.15 -6.26 -1.34
N ILE A 203 3.55 -5.53 -2.27
CA ILE A 203 3.27 -6.03 -3.62
C ILE A 203 4.32 -5.53 -4.62
N SER A 204 4.62 -6.34 -5.62
CA SER A 204 5.38 -5.93 -6.80
C SER A 204 4.81 -6.56 -8.08
N PHE A 205 5.28 -6.08 -9.22
CA PHE A 205 5.00 -6.65 -10.53
C PHE A 205 6.09 -7.60 -11.01
#